data_AF-A0A6B3EGH7-F1
#
_entry.id   AF-A0A6B3EGH7-F1
#
_cell.length_a   1.000
_cell.length_b   1.000
_cell.length_c   1.000
_cell.angle_alpha   90.00
_cell.angle_beta   90.00
_cell.angle_gamma   90.00
#
_symmetry.space_group_name_H-M   'P 1'
#
loop_
_entity.id
_entity.type
_entity.pdbx_description
1 polymer ?
#
loop_
_entity_poly.entity_id
_entity_poly.type
_entity_poly.pdbx_seq_one_letter_code
_entity_poly.pdbx_strand_id
1 'polypeptide(L)' 'DLRVSAELGGEELLERLRAHPASEYLVVEETGEIYGVLSAADVDRAFVRAMARP' A
#
# COMPACT_ATOMS: atom_id res chain seq x y z
N ASP A 1 9.25 -7.95 4.52
CA ASP A 1 8.49 -8.78 3.56
C ASP A 1 7.88 -7.84 2.51
N LEU A 2 7.93 -8.21 1.23
CA LEU A 2 7.55 -7.35 0.08
C LEU A 2 6.07 -7.50 -0.32
N ARG A 3 5.27 -8.19 0.50
CA ARG A 3 3.84 -8.43 0.26
C ARG A 3 2.96 -7.56 1.16
N VAL A 4 1.85 -7.13 0.59
CA VAL A 4 0.76 -6.38 1.22
C VAL A 4 -0.56 -7.07 0.92
N SER A 5 -1.44 -7.20 1.91
CA SER A 5 -2.79 -7.74 1.68
C SER A 5 -3.64 -6.71 0.94
N ALA A 6 -4.47 -7.19 0.01
CA ALA A 6 -5.46 -6.39 -0.72
C ALA A 6 -6.51 -5.75 0.20
N GLU A 7 -6.71 -6.29 1.40
CA GLU A 7 -7.67 -5.79 2.39
C GLU A 7 -7.12 -4.60 3.22
N LEU A 8 -5.81 -4.32 3.16
CA LEU A 8 -5.24 -3.19 3.89
C LEU A 8 -5.61 -1.86 3.24
N GLY A 9 -6.18 -0.97 4.06
CA GLY A 9 -6.51 0.39 3.65
C GLY A 9 -6.06 1.43 4.67
N GLY A 10 -6.10 2.69 4.25
CA GLY A 10 -5.87 3.83 5.15
C GLY A 10 -4.59 3.72 5.96
N GLU A 11 -4.72 3.88 7.28
CA GLU A 11 -3.59 3.91 8.21
C GLU A 11 -2.85 2.58 8.32
N GLU A 12 -3.55 1.44 8.35
CA GLU A 12 -2.92 0.12 8.43
C GLU A 12 -2.01 -0.16 7.23
N LEU A 13 -2.45 0.27 6.04
CA LEU A 13 -1.60 0.22 4.85
C LEU A 13 -0.35 1.08 5.05
N LEU A 14 -0.51 2.33 5.50
CA LEU A 14 0.62 3.25 5.69
C LEU A 14 1.61 2.74 6.75
N GLU A 15 1.12 2.18 7.86
CA GLU A 15 1.97 1.54 8.87
C GLU A 15 2.77 0.38 8.29
N ARG A 16 2.12 -0.47 7.48
CA ARG A 16 2.78 -1.61 6.85
C ARG A 16 3.91 -1.16 5.92
N LEU A 17 3.66 -0.16 5.07
CA LEU A 17 4.65 0.39 4.14
C LEU A 17 5.82 1.07 4.88
N ARG A 18 5.54 1.78 5.99
CA ARG A 18 6.58 2.41 6.83
C ARG A 18 7.45 1.38 7.53
N ALA A 19 6.87 0.28 8.01
CA ALA A 19 7.60 -0.76 8.71
C ALA A 19 8.53 -1.56 7.79
N HIS A 20 8.20 -1.67 6.49
CA HIS A 20 8.96 -2.49 5.53
C HIS A 20 9.18 -1.74 4.21
N PRO A 21 9.97 -0.65 4.19
CA PRO A 21 10.06 0.25 3.06
C PRO A 21 10.61 -0.43 1.80
N ALA A 22 9.86 -0.29 0.70
CA ALA A 22 10.22 -0.70 -0.65
C ALA A 22 9.58 0.26 -1.68
N SER A 23 10.11 0.30 -2.90
CA SER A 23 9.52 1.08 -3.99
C SER A 23 8.17 0.51 -4.43
N GLU A 24 8.05 -0.81 -4.42
CA GLU A 24 6.90 -1.57 -4.93
C GLU A 24 6.61 -2.77 -4.02
N TYR A 25 5.33 -3.14 -3.94
CA TYR A 25 4.84 -4.27 -3.17
C TYR A 25 3.96 -5.16 -4.02
N LEU A 26 4.03 -6.47 -3.80
CA LEU A 26 3.05 -7.39 -4.35
C LEU A 26 1.78 -7.32 -3.50
N VAL A 27 0.68 -6.93 -4.12
CA VAL A 27 -0.65 -7.01 -3.51
C VAL A 27 -1.12 -8.45 -3.66
N VAL A 28 -1.47 -9.06 -2.53
CA VAL A 28 -1.94 -10.44 -2.47
C VAL A 28 -3.33 -10.50 -1.87
N GLU A 29 -4.17 -11.38 -2.41
CA GLU A 29 -5.45 -11.73 -1.79
C GLU A 29 -5.23 -12.64 -0.57
N GLU A 30 -6.29 -12.91 0.20
CA GLU A 30 -6.23 -13.81 1.37
C GLU A 30 -5.75 -15.22 1.00
N THR A 31 -6.04 -15.65 -0.24
CA THR A 31 -5.58 -16.93 -0.82
C THR A 31 -4.07 -16.98 -1.10
N GLY A 32 -3.39 -15.83 -1.09
CA GLY A 32 -1.99 -15.67 -1.48
C GLY A 32 -1.77 -15.46 -2.97
N GLU A 33 -2.84 -15.42 -3.78
CA GLU A 33 -2.76 -15.07 -5.20
C GLU A 33 -2.34 -13.61 -5.37
N ILE A 34 -1.54 -13.34 -6.41
CA ILE A 34 -1.08 -11.98 -6.70
C ILE A 34 -2.19 -11.24 -7.43
N TYR A 35 -2.71 -10.21 -6.78
CA TYR A 35 -3.66 -9.27 -7.37
C TYR A 35 -2.95 -8.27 -8.30
N GLY A 36 -1.75 -7.80 -7.91
CA GLY A 36 -1.00 -6.83 -8.68
C GLY A 36 0.18 -6.22 -7.92
N VAL A 37 0.60 -5.04 -8.35
CA VAL A 37 1.71 -4.29 -7.75
C VAL A 37 1.21 -2.94 -7.23
N LEU A 38 1.59 -2.60 -6.01
CA LEU A 38 1.36 -1.30 -5.39
C LEU A 38 2.66 -0.48 -5.39
N SER A 39 2.63 0.69 -6.03
CA SER A 39 3.72 1.68 -5.98
C SER A 39 3.62 2.52 -4.71
N ALA A 40 4.67 2.53 -3.89
CA ALA A 40 4.71 3.35 -2.67
C ALA A 40 4.59 4.85 -3.00
N ALA A 41 5.24 5.28 -4.08
CA ALA A 41 5.17 6.65 -4.55
C ALA A 41 3.75 7.06 -4.97
N ASP A 42 2.94 6.11 -5.45
CA ASP A 42 1.55 6.37 -5.85
C ASP A 42 0.66 6.52 -4.62
N VAL A 43 0.89 5.71 -3.59
CA VAL A 43 0.23 5.82 -2.28
C VAL A 43 0.53 7.19 -1.66
N ASP A 44 1.80 7.62 -1.63
CA ASP A 44 2.18 8.92 -1.08
C ASP A 44 1.49 10.07 -1.81
N ARG A 45 1.45 10.04 -3.16
CA ARG A 45 0.74 11.05 -3.95
C ARG A 45 -0.76 11.03 -3.68
N ALA A 46 -1.37 9.85 -3.55
CA ALA A 46 -2.79 9.72 -3.25
C ALA A 46 -3.11 10.25 -1.84
N PHE A 47 -2.25 9.96 -0.86
CA PHE A 47 -2.37 10.45 0.51
C PHE A 47 -2.30 11.97 0.59
N VAL A 48 -1.27 12.59 -0.03
CA VAL A 48 -1.15 14.06 -0.09
C VAL A 48 -2.38 14.70 -0.75
N ARG A 49 -2.87 14.12 -1.86
CA ARG A 49 -4.09 14.60 -2.52
C ARG A 49 -5.33 14.52 -1.63
N ALA A 50 -5.44 13.47 -0.81
CA ALA A 50 -6.56 13.31 0.10
C ALA A 50 -6.54 14.36 1.23
N MET A 51 -5.37 14.65 1.80
CA MET A 51 -5.19 15.63 2.88
C MET A 51 -5.37 17.09 2.41
N ALA A 52 -5.21 17.35 1.11
CA ALA A 52 -5.38 18.68 0.52
C ALA A 52 -6.84 19.03 0.19
N ARG A 53 -7.81 18.14 0.45
CA ARG A 53 -9.23 18.44 0.26
C ARG A 53 -9.79 19.14 1.51
N PRO A 54 -10.43 20.31 1.38
CA PRO A 54 -11.04 21.03 2.50
C PRO A 54 -12.28 20.32 3.06
#